data_AF-I3YRU8-F1
#
_entry.id   AF-I3YRU8-F1
#
_cell.length_a   1.000
_cell.length_b   1.000
_cell.length_c   1.000
_cell.angle_alpha   90.00
_cell.angle_beta   90.00
_cell.angle_gamma   90.00
#
_symmetry.space_group_name_H-M   'P 1'
#
loop_
_entity.id
_entity.type
_entity.pdbx_description
1 polymer ?
#
loop_
_entity_poly.entity_id
_entity_poly.type
_entity_poly.pdbx_seq_one_letter_code
_entity_poly.pdbx_strand_id
1 'polypeptide(L)'
;MQISEEEFNSTKTDRIAEQTYLKTVKAFPSIKNSDFDGYNLSLSEIKAENVQIVRAPQQDLQPYLGDIRFTLYGKISKTELFSEYVEVEEGSPVNFLPIPDNDPTIHTDEPTISENDPPIPTPRVNSGCFDGCFTSLGYLFALIPLIGLLFFFTSIGWLPTIIILIIALLVWLINRFPSFGNTIGSSLGCVPRIFSGIFSVGFFLLIGWALLSMIMKGCGNGSSNSTFQPPTPVVEETENLQKEKIIKTKNDEFSDNRGNSDVPEAIYDTLNSGKNDPIFDTLIINNRVWKDYHGDIHRMDIVLSKRDIRISRNNRNQNYMTNGFGGLYQDLSIFNDALLERLYISLDSLRLTKTMDEKTFAEAIVSMVQDIPYKLILETDCEQGAQQSRFVMEYLSHCSEPCCLGNTKFGVQSPPEFLGNLYGDCDTRTLCLYTILKHFDYDVGIINSNQLAHSMLAINLPYEGVFKLYNNKRYYLWETTNVGFVPGYVSPDYNNMNLWEMTLTSK
;
A
#
# COMPACT_ATOMS: atom_id res chain seq x y z
N MET A 1 31.49 5.76 -14.33
CA MET A 1 32.98 5.80 -14.37
C MET A 1 33.48 5.21 -13.05
N GLN A 2 34.50 4.35 -13.07
CA GLN A 2 35.10 3.75 -11.88
C GLN A 2 36.27 4.60 -11.40
N ILE A 3 36.40 4.81 -10.08
CA ILE A 3 37.47 5.61 -9.47
C ILE A 3 38.19 4.86 -8.35
N SER A 4 39.48 5.17 -8.18
CA SER A 4 40.35 4.59 -7.16
C SER A 4 40.16 5.22 -5.77
N GLU A 5 40.68 4.57 -4.74
CA GLU A 5 40.57 5.01 -3.33
C GLU A 5 41.18 6.39 -3.07
N GLU A 6 42.32 6.68 -3.69
CA GLU A 6 43.03 7.96 -3.54
C GLU A 6 42.28 9.11 -4.23
N GLU A 7 41.64 8.84 -5.36
CA GLU A 7 40.81 9.80 -6.11
C GLU A 7 39.48 10.08 -5.40
N PHE A 8 38.85 9.05 -4.81
CA PHE A 8 37.61 9.20 -4.05
C PHE A 8 37.75 10.18 -2.88
N ASN A 9 38.92 10.19 -2.21
CA ASN A 9 39.15 11.01 -1.02
C ASN A 9 39.66 12.43 -1.33
N SER A 10 40.23 12.67 -2.51
CA SER A 10 40.83 13.97 -2.88
C SER A 10 39.92 14.88 -3.73
N THR A 11 38.83 14.34 -4.28
CA THR A 11 38.01 15.06 -5.25
C THR A 11 36.89 15.88 -4.59
N LYS A 12 37.01 17.21 -4.60
CA LYS A 12 35.84 18.10 -4.37
C LYS A 12 34.88 17.97 -5.56
N THR A 13 33.60 17.71 -5.27
CA THR A 13 32.50 17.36 -6.20
C THR A 13 32.39 18.22 -7.46
N ASP A 14 32.92 19.44 -7.45
CA ASP A 14 32.69 20.43 -8.48
C ASP A 14 33.63 20.30 -9.70
N ARG A 15 34.63 19.40 -9.64
CA ARG A 15 35.70 19.28 -10.67
C ARG A 15 35.73 17.98 -11.47
N ILE A 16 34.82 17.03 -11.22
CA ILE A 16 34.72 15.78 -12.01
C ILE A 16 34.27 16.03 -13.46
N ALA A 17 33.73 17.21 -13.74
CA ALA A 17 33.23 17.60 -15.05
C ALA A 17 34.12 18.65 -15.75
N GLU A 18 35.44 18.47 -15.80
CA GLU A 18 36.19 19.11 -16.89
C GLU A 18 35.73 18.48 -18.21
N GLN A 19 34.87 19.23 -18.91
CA GLN A 19 34.08 18.92 -20.11
C GLN A 19 34.89 18.40 -21.31
N THR A 20 36.20 18.23 -21.17
CA THR A 20 37.15 17.93 -22.23
C THR A 20 37.28 16.43 -22.54
N TYR A 21 36.95 15.55 -21.58
CA TYR A 21 37.18 14.10 -21.70
C TYR A 21 35.96 13.27 -22.12
N LEU A 22 34.75 13.86 -22.17
CA LEU A 22 33.50 13.15 -22.49
C LEU A 22 33.04 13.33 -23.95
N LYS A 23 33.97 13.64 -24.87
CA LYS A 23 33.64 13.95 -26.27
C LYS A 23 33.06 12.77 -27.05
N THR A 24 33.35 11.54 -26.62
CA THR A 24 32.87 10.31 -27.26
C THR A 24 32.29 9.39 -26.20
N VAL A 25 30.99 9.13 -26.28
CA VAL A 25 30.26 8.28 -25.33
C VAL A 25 29.75 7.04 -26.06
N LYS A 26 30.03 5.86 -25.51
CA LYS A 26 29.46 4.60 -25.99
C LYS A 26 28.09 4.41 -25.37
N ALA A 27 27.05 4.38 -26.21
CA ALA A 27 25.68 4.15 -25.78
C ALA A 27 25.26 2.73 -26.16
N PHE A 28 24.88 1.94 -25.16
CA PHE A 28 24.41 0.57 -25.33
C PHE A 28 22.87 0.55 -25.30
N PRO A 29 22.21 -0.19 -26.20
CA PRO A 29 20.76 -0.37 -26.13
C PRO A 29 20.39 -1.15 -24.86
N SER A 30 19.23 -0.85 -24.29
CA SER A 30 18.68 -1.55 -23.11
C SER A 30 18.34 -3.02 -23.37
N ILE A 31 18.28 -3.44 -24.64
CA ILE A 31 18.08 -4.82 -25.08
C ILE A 31 19.27 -5.21 -25.97
N LYS A 32 20.10 -6.16 -25.52
CA LYS A 32 21.19 -6.72 -26.34
C LYS A 32 20.59 -7.48 -27.53
N ASN A 33 20.90 -7.03 -28.74
CA ASN A 33 20.65 -7.76 -29.97
C ASN A 33 21.94 -8.49 -30.37
N SER A 34 21.86 -9.71 -30.93
CA SER A 34 23.04 -10.50 -31.30
C SER A 34 23.94 -9.81 -32.33
N ASP A 35 23.39 -8.86 -33.08
CA ASP A 35 24.04 -8.23 -34.23
C ASP A 35 24.30 -6.73 -34.02
N PHE A 36 24.01 -6.19 -32.82
CA PHE A 36 24.15 -4.76 -32.53
C PHE A 36 24.56 -4.48 -31.09
N ASP A 37 25.79 -3.97 -30.94
CA ASP A 37 26.40 -3.72 -29.63
C ASP A 37 26.21 -2.28 -29.12
N GLY A 38 25.94 -1.30 -29.99
CA GLY A 38 25.68 0.08 -29.56
C GLY A 38 26.11 1.17 -30.55
N TYR A 39 26.05 2.42 -30.09
CA TYR A 39 26.45 3.60 -30.86
C TYR A 39 27.67 4.29 -30.23
N ASN A 40 28.60 4.76 -31.07
CA ASN A 40 29.55 5.79 -30.67
C ASN A 40 28.90 7.15 -30.91
N LEU A 41 28.66 7.89 -29.84
CA LEU A 41 28.08 9.24 -29.89
C LEU A 41 29.19 10.27 -29.68
N SER A 42 29.43 11.12 -30.67
CA SER A 42 30.28 12.30 -30.49
C SER A 42 29.43 13.47 -30.00
N LEU A 43 29.69 13.94 -28.79
CA LEU A 43 28.92 15.00 -28.14
C LEU A 43 29.64 16.36 -28.22
N SER A 44 28.87 17.41 -28.45
CA SER A 44 29.30 18.82 -28.42
C SER A 44 28.47 19.58 -27.38
N GLU A 45 28.99 20.71 -26.88
CA GLU A 45 28.31 21.52 -25.84
C GLU A 45 27.95 20.70 -24.57
N ILE A 46 28.90 19.91 -24.09
CA ILE A 46 28.66 18.92 -23.04
C ILE A 46 28.47 19.60 -21.68
N LYS A 47 27.39 19.26 -20.99
CA LYS A 47 27.09 19.66 -19.61
C LYS A 47 26.76 18.42 -18.79
N ALA A 48 27.38 18.27 -17.62
CA ALA A 48 27.02 17.23 -16.66
C ALA A 48 26.25 17.85 -15.50
N GLU A 49 25.17 17.20 -15.07
CA GLU A 49 24.39 17.57 -13.88
C GLU A 49 24.15 16.33 -13.01
N ASN A 50 23.66 16.53 -11.78
CA ASN A 50 23.35 15.46 -10.83
C ASN A 50 24.53 14.50 -10.60
N VAL A 51 25.75 15.04 -10.47
CA VAL A 51 26.95 14.24 -10.20
C VAL A 51 26.88 13.68 -8.78
N GLN A 52 26.75 12.38 -8.68
CA GLN A 52 26.70 11.62 -7.44
C GLN A 52 27.81 10.58 -7.45
N ILE A 53 28.53 10.48 -6.33
CA ILE A 53 29.48 9.40 -6.11
C ILE A 53 28.78 8.35 -5.26
N VAL A 54 28.52 7.20 -5.86
CA VAL A 54 27.86 6.07 -5.20
C VAL A 54 28.94 5.07 -4.81
N ARG A 55 29.07 4.76 -3.52
CA ARG A 55 30.02 3.74 -3.07
C ARG A 55 29.61 2.39 -3.63
N ALA A 56 30.49 1.73 -4.37
CA ALA A 56 30.22 0.42 -4.94
C ALA A 56 30.30 -0.62 -3.81
N PRO A 57 29.40 -1.62 -3.76
CA PRO A 57 29.55 -2.72 -2.81
C PRO A 57 30.86 -3.44 -3.10
N GLN A 58 31.74 -3.56 -2.09
CA GLN A 58 33.01 -4.26 -2.20
C GLN A 58 32.73 -5.71 -2.65
N GLN A 59 33.05 -6.01 -3.91
CA GLN A 59 33.26 -7.38 -4.35
C GLN A 59 34.74 -7.67 -4.23
N ASP A 60 35.06 -8.79 -3.57
CA ASP A 60 36.43 -9.20 -3.25
C ASP A 60 37.35 -9.10 -4.49
N LEU A 61 38.51 -8.44 -4.28
CA LEU A 61 39.66 -8.31 -5.20
C LEU A 61 39.61 -7.25 -6.32
N GLN A 62 38.69 -6.28 -6.29
CA GLN A 62 38.72 -5.16 -7.24
C GLN A 62 39.13 -3.82 -6.55
N PRO A 63 40.05 -3.02 -7.13
CA PRO A 63 40.62 -1.81 -6.49
C PRO A 63 39.73 -0.55 -6.56
N TYR A 64 38.50 -0.64 -7.07
CA TYR A 64 37.60 0.50 -7.21
C TYR A 64 36.59 0.60 -6.05
N LEU A 65 36.37 1.83 -5.55
CA LEU A 65 35.58 2.08 -4.32
C LEU A 65 34.22 2.75 -4.59
N GLY A 66 33.98 3.22 -5.80
CA GLY A 66 32.73 3.91 -6.13
C GLY A 66 32.47 4.07 -7.62
N ASP A 67 31.19 4.20 -7.94
CA ASP A 67 30.67 4.61 -9.23
C ASP A 67 30.34 6.10 -9.20
N ILE A 68 30.81 6.86 -10.18
CA ILE A 68 30.28 8.20 -10.42
C ILE A 68 29.08 8.07 -11.37
N ARG A 69 27.91 8.53 -10.89
CA ARG A 69 26.67 8.67 -11.66
C ARG A 69 26.45 10.15 -11.95
N PHE A 70 26.09 10.49 -13.17
CA PHE A 70 25.72 11.85 -13.55
C PHE A 70 24.81 11.81 -14.76
N THR A 71 23.97 12.84 -14.91
CA THR A 71 23.19 13.06 -16.12
C THR A 71 24.03 13.89 -17.08
N LEU A 72 24.30 13.36 -18.27
CA LEU A 72 25.06 14.06 -19.30
C LEU A 72 24.11 14.63 -20.35
N TYR A 73 24.21 15.93 -20.56
CA TYR A 73 23.54 16.65 -21.64
C TYR A 73 24.57 17.06 -22.68
N GLY A 74 24.22 16.98 -23.95
CA GLY A 74 25.07 17.45 -25.04
C GLY A 74 24.35 17.34 -26.37
N LYS A 75 24.77 18.14 -27.35
CA LYS A 75 24.29 18.02 -28.72
C LYS A 75 25.07 16.91 -29.42
N ILE A 76 24.35 15.96 -30.00
CA ILE A 76 24.95 14.91 -30.82
C ILE A 76 25.46 15.55 -32.10
N SER A 77 26.78 15.51 -32.28
CA SER A 77 27.46 16.08 -33.45
C SER A 77 27.68 15.03 -34.54
N LYS A 78 27.84 13.75 -34.16
CA LYS A 78 28.03 12.62 -35.07
C LYS A 78 27.66 11.30 -34.39
N THR A 79 27.10 10.37 -35.16
CA THR A 79 26.75 9.00 -34.73
C THR A 79 27.42 8.01 -35.67
N GLU A 80 28.17 7.05 -35.13
CA GLU A 80 28.77 5.95 -35.89
C GLU A 80 28.35 4.60 -35.32
N LEU A 81 27.97 3.68 -36.21
CA LEU A 81 27.70 2.27 -35.88
C LEU A 81 29.01 1.54 -35.61
N PHE A 82 29.04 0.72 -34.57
CA PHE A 82 30.17 -0.15 -34.27
C PHE A 82 29.70 -1.60 -34.14
N SER A 83 30.37 -2.50 -34.85
CA SER A 83 30.00 -3.92 -34.97
C SER A 83 31.23 -4.83 -34.95
N GLU A 84 32.19 -4.58 -34.06
CA GLU A 84 33.34 -5.48 -33.90
C GLU A 84 33.62 -5.79 -32.43
N TYR A 85 33.90 -7.07 -32.15
CA TYR A 85 34.34 -7.56 -30.85
C TYR A 85 35.66 -6.88 -30.47
N VAL A 86 35.65 -6.14 -29.35
CA VAL A 86 36.88 -5.65 -28.72
C VAL A 86 37.07 -6.42 -27.42
N GLU A 87 38.06 -7.32 -27.41
CA GLU A 87 38.68 -7.77 -26.17
C GLU A 87 39.23 -6.53 -25.44
N VAL A 88 38.87 -6.37 -24.17
CA VAL A 88 39.29 -5.24 -23.35
C VAL A 88 40.76 -5.40 -23.02
N GLU A 89 41.63 -4.60 -23.65
CA GLU A 89 42.95 -4.31 -23.08
C GLU A 89 42.80 -3.33 -21.92
N GLU A 90 43.43 -3.71 -20.81
CA GLU A 90 43.40 -3.07 -19.50
C GLU A 90 44.30 -1.83 -19.48
N GLY A 91 43.76 -0.70 -18.98
CA GLY A 91 44.53 0.37 -18.34
C GLY A 91 45.18 1.44 -19.23
N SER A 92 44.78 2.70 -19.04
CA SER A 92 45.69 3.84 -19.20
C SER A 92 45.41 4.85 -18.08
N PRO A 93 46.36 5.12 -17.17
CA PRO A 93 46.16 6.05 -16.06
C PRO A 93 46.21 7.51 -16.54
N VAL A 94 45.31 8.33 -16.00
CA VAL A 94 45.27 9.78 -16.24
C VAL A 94 45.99 10.47 -15.08
N ASN A 95 47.10 11.18 -15.36
CA ASN A 95 47.85 11.92 -14.35
C ASN A 95 47.36 13.38 -14.28
N PHE A 96 46.95 13.83 -13.08
CA PHE A 96 46.65 15.24 -12.81
C PHE A 96 47.74 15.88 -11.93
N LEU A 97 48.17 17.09 -12.31
CA LEU A 97 49.18 17.88 -11.59
C LEU A 97 48.56 18.67 -10.43
N PRO A 98 49.23 18.77 -9.25
CA PRO A 98 48.68 19.46 -8.09
C PRO A 98 49.12 20.94 -8.01
N ILE A 99 48.21 21.85 -7.63
CA ILE A 99 48.56 23.20 -7.15
C ILE A 99 47.45 23.75 -6.21
N PRO A 100 47.70 24.81 -5.40
CA PRO A 100 48.21 24.78 -4.02
C PRO A 100 47.19 25.31 -2.98
N ASP A 101 47.36 24.90 -1.73
CA ASP A 101 46.53 25.34 -0.60
C ASP A 101 46.78 26.79 -0.18
N ASN A 102 45.69 27.53 0.08
CA ASN A 102 45.68 28.70 0.95
C ASN A 102 44.31 28.79 1.66
N ASP A 103 44.35 28.46 2.96
CA ASP A 103 43.62 28.86 4.18
C ASP A 103 42.67 30.11 4.13
N PRO A 104 41.85 30.47 5.16
CA PRO A 104 41.80 29.90 6.51
C PRO A 104 40.43 29.66 7.21
N THR A 105 40.59 28.92 8.31
CA THR A 105 39.70 28.50 9.39
C THR A 105 39.00 29.64 10.19
N ILE A 106 37.81 29.36 10.73
CA ILE A 106 37.13 30.17 11.76
C ILE A 106 36.64 29.26 12.90
N HIS A 107 37.12 29.55 14.11
CA HIS A 107 36.66 29.06 15.41
C HIS A 107 35.59 29.97 16.01
N THR A 108 34.70 29.41 16.85
CA THR A 108 34.09 29.98 18.10
C THR A 108 33.05 28.97 18.62
N ASP A 109 33.26 28.27 19.72
CA ASP A 109 33.10 28.64 21.14
C ASP A 109 31.66 28.49 21.69
N GLU A 110 31.55 27.62 22.69
CA GLU A 110 30.38 27.15 23.44
C GLU A 110 30.32 27.85 24.82
N PRO A 111 29.14 28.09 25.42
CA PRO A 111 29.06 28.40 26.85
C PRO A 111 28.26 27.37 27.66
N THR A 112 28.91 26.93 28.75
CA THR A 112 28.38 26.17 29.89
C THR A 112 27.64 27.08 30.87
N ILE A 113 26.53 26.60 31.49
CA ILE A 113 25.90 27.24 32.66
C ILE A 113 25.57 26.17 33.72
N SER A 114 25.90 26.53 34.96
CA SER A 114 25.90 25.78 36.22
C SER A 114 24.54 25.66 36.91
N GLU A 115 24.46 24.60 37.73
CA GLU A 115 23.42 24.11 38.64
C GLU A 115 23.34 24.90 39.98
N ASN A 116 22.14 24.96 40.60
CA ASN A 116 21.80 24.91 42.06
C ASN A 116 20.58 25.78 42.46
N ASP A 117 19.48 25.16 42.92
CA ASP A 117 18.77 25.44 44.20
C ASP A 117 17.46 24.62 44.39
N PRO A 118 16.91 24.46 45.63
CA PRO A 118 16.36 23.19 46.17
C PRO A 118 14.81 23.12 46.29
N PRO A 119 14.20 22.02 46.84
CA PRO A 119 12.84 21.60 46.47
C PRO A 119 11.71 22.16 47.36
N ILE A 120 10.54 22.36 46.75
CA ILE A 120 9.29 22.82 47.40
C ILE A 120 8.34 21.62 47.61
N PRO A 121 7.58 21.56 48.72
CA PRO A 121 6.97 20.33 49.23
C PRO A 121 5.59 20.01 48.63
N THR A 122 5.30 18.72 48.57
CA THR A 122 3.99 18.13 48.23
C THR A 122 2.95 18.36 49.33
N PRO A 123 1.65 18.56 49.00
CA PRO A 123 0.58 18.47 49.97
C PRO A 123 0.00 17.05 50.05
N ARG A 124 -0.37 16.71 51.28
CA ARG A 124 -0.90 15.43 51.75
C ARG A 124 -2.26 15.06 51.14
N VAL A 125 -2.40 13.75 51.00
CA VAL A 125 -3.65 12.98 50.91
C VAL A 125 -4.53 13.27 52.12
N ASN A 126 -5.76 13.75 51.88
CA ASN A 126 -6.84 13.72 52.85
C ASN A 126 -7.92 12.75 52.36
N SER A 127 -8.17 11.73 53.15
CA SER A 127 -9.35 10.87 53.12
C SER A 127 -10.57 11.69 53.54
N GLY A 128 -11.53 11.84 52.62
CA GLY A 128 -12.82 12.50 52.86
C GLY A 128 -13.96 11.53 52.64
N CYS A 129 -14.79 11.39 53.66
CA CYS A 129 -15.92 10.46 53.75
C CYS A 129 -16.97 10.68 52.66
N PHE A 130 -17.41 9.56 52.06
CA PHE A 130 -18.68 9.46 51.35
C PHE A 130 -19.79 9.29 52.38
N ASP A 131 -20.62 10.30 52.58
CA ASP A 131 -21.96 10.12 53.14
C ASP A 131 -22.88 11.22 52.59
N GLY A 132 -23.93 10.81 51.86
CA GLY A 132 -25.08 11.69 51.61
C GLY A 132 -25.73 11.71 50.22
N CYS A 133 -25.28 10.95 49.21
CA CYS A 133 -25.78 11.12 47.84
C CYS A 133 -26.41 9.89 47.15
N PHE A 134 -26.95 8.92 47.90
CA PHE A 134 -27.43 7.64 47.33
C PHE A 134 -28.95 7.42 47.29
N THR A 135 -29.78 8.40 47.64
CA THR A 135 -31.26 8.23 47.54
C THR A 135 -31.84 8.60 46.17
N SER A 136 -31.14 9.42 45.37
CA SER A 136 -31.55 9.78 44.01
C SER A 136 -30.98 8.86 42.92
N LEU A 137 -29.84 8.21 43.17
CA LEU A 137 -29.22 7.25 42.24
C LEU A 137 -30.01 5.94 42.14
N GLY A 138 -30.72 5.54 43.21
CA GLY A 138 -31.49 4.28 43.24
C GLY A 138 -32.61 4.23 42.19
N TYR A 139 -33.24 5.36 41.89
CA TYR A 139 -34.28 5.43 40.85
C TYR A 139 -33.70 5.30 39.44
N LEU A 140 -32.48 5.82 39.22
CA LEU A 140 -31.77 5.69 37.95
C LEU A 140 -31.36 4.22 37.69
N PHE A 141 -30.88 3.54 38.73
CA PHE A 141 -30.54 2.10 38.66
C PHE A 141 -31.76 1.18 38.56
N ALA A 142 -32.95 1.63 38.96
CA ALA A 142 -34.21 0.90 38.73
C ALA A 142 -34.79 1.11 37.32
N LEU A 143 -34.46 2.24 36.66
CA LEU A 143 -34.93 2.58 35.31
C LEU A 143 -34.17 1.83 34.22
N ILE A 144 -32.86 1.61 34.42
CA ILE A 144 -31.99 0.86 33.49
C ILE A 144 -32.50 -0.57 33.21
N PRO A 145 -32.86 -1.41 34.20
CA PRO A 145 -33.43 -2.71 33.93
C PRO A 145 -34.82 -2.63 33.32
N LEU A 146 -35.62 -1.60 33.61
CA LEU A 146 -36.94 -1.42 33.02
C LEU A 146 -36.86 -1.07 31.52
N ILE A 147 -35.89 -0.24 31.14
CA ILE A 147 -35.58 0.10 29.75
C ILE A 147 -34.98 -1.12 29.03
N GLY A 148 -34.07 -1.86 29.68
CA GLY A 148 -33.52 -3.10 29.14
C GLY A 148 -34.58 -4.17 28.88
N LEU A 149 -35.57 -4.29 29.77
CA LEU A 149 -36.72 -5.18 29.64
C LEU A 149 -37.62 -4.75 28.46
N LEU A 150 -37.81 -3.45 28.26
CA LEU A 150 -38.55 -2.89 27.13
C LEU A 150 -37.90 -3.26 25.79
N PHE A 151 -36.58 -3.08 25.67
CA PHE A 151 -35.83 -3.43 24.46
C PHE A 151 -35.80 -4.95 24.21
N PHE A 152 -35.64 -5.74 25.26
CA PHE A 152 -35.69 -7.20 25.18
C PHE A 152 -37.03 -7.69 24.61
N PHE A 153 -38.14 -7.11 25.07
CA PHE A 153 -39.48 -7.44 24.59
C PHE A 153 -39.74 -6.99 23.15
N THR A 154 -39.16 -5.88 22.70
CA THR A 154 -39.26 -5.47 21.28
C THR A 154 -38.50 -6.41 20.34
N SER A 155 -37.46 -7.11 20.82
CA SER A 155 -36.62 -7.98 19.99
C SER A 155 -37.16 -9.40 19.78
N ILE A 156 -37.99 -9.90 20.70
CA ILE A 156 -38.52 -11.29 20.69
C ILE A 156 -39.86 -11.41 19.92
N GLY A 157 -40.37 -10.30 19.40
CA GLY A 157 -41.68 -10.21 18.75
C GLY A 157 -42.80 -10.05 19.77
N TRP A 158 -43.93 -9.48 19.33
CA TRP A 158 -45.01 -9.06 20.21
C TRP A 158 -45.78 -10.25 20.84
N LEU A 159 -45.84 -11.41 20.18
CA LEU A 159 -46.63 -12.55 20.67
C LEU A 159 -46.13 -13.14 22.00
N PRO A 160 -44.82 -13.50 22.16
CA PRO A 160 -44.30 -14.03 23.42
C PRO A 160 -44.39 -13.02 24.56
N THR A 161 -44.28 -11.72 24.25
CA THR A 161 -44.35 -10.64 25.24
C THR A 161 -45.74 -10.53 25.85
N ILE A 162 -46.78 -10.64 25.02
CA ILE A 162 -48.17 -10.64 25.46
C ILE A 162 -48.45 -11.87 26.32
N ILE A 163 -47.93 -13.04 25.96
CA ILE A 163 -48.10 -14.27 26.76
C ILE A 163 -47.45 -14.10 28.14
N ILE A 164 -46.23 -13.57 28.22
CA ILE A 164 -45.54 -13.32 29.49
C ILE A 164 -46.29 -12.29 30.34
N LEU A 165 -46.81 -11.22 29.73
CA LEU A 165 -47.59 -10.19 30.44
C LEU A 165 -48.93 -10.74 30.95
N ILE A 166 -49.60 -11.62 30.20
CA ILE A 166 -50.83 -12.30 30.63
C ILE A 166 -50.55 -13.21 31.83
N ILE A 167 -49.45 -13.98 31.80
CA ILE A 167 -49.04 -14.85 32.90
C ILE A 167 -48.72 -14.01 34.15
N ALA A 168 -47.95 -12.92 33.99
CA ALA A 168 -47.62 -12.02 35.08
C ALA A 168 -48.86 -11.35 35.69
N LEU A 169 -49.82 -10.93 34.85
CA LEU A 169 -51.10 -10.37 35.28
C LEU A 169 -51.94 -11.39 36.06
N LEU A 170 -52.00 -12.64 35.58
CA LEU A 170 -52.71 -13.74 36.27
C LEU A 170 -52.09 -14.02 37.64
N VAL A 171 -50.76 -14.10 37.73
CA VAL A 171 -50.05 -14.29 39.00
C VAL A 171 -50.30 -13.10 39.96
N TRP A 172 -50.28 -11.87 39.44
CA TRP A 172 -50.58 -10.68 40.23
C TRP A 172 -52.02 -10.67 40.75
N LEU A 173 -53.00 -11.01 39.90
CA LEU A 173 -54.42 -11.08 40.28
C LEU A 173 -54.67 -12.13 41.36
N ILE A 174 -54.04 -13.31 41.25
CA ILE A 174 -54.14 -14.38 42.25
C ILE A 174 -53.57 -13.92 43.61
N ASN A 175 -52.47 -13.16 43.61
CA ASN A 175 -51.87 -12.63 44.84
C ASN A 175 -52.60 -11.41 45.41
N ARG A 176 -53.23 -10.58 44.57
CA ARG A 176 -53.90 -9.34 44.98
C ARG A 176 -55.31 -9.58 45.53
N PHE A 177 -56.00 -10.61 45.04
CA PHE A 177 -57.35 -10.96 45.46
C PHE A 177 -57.39 -12.38 46.06
N PRO A 178 -57.18 -12.51 47.39
CA PRO A 178 -57.10 -13.81 48.07
C PRO A 178 -58.37 -14.67 47.92
N SER A 179 -59.52 -14.04 47.70
CA SER A 179 -60.78 -14.72 47.41
C SER A 179 -60.74 -15.52 46.11
N PHE A 180 -60.08 -15.01 45.07
CA PHE A 180 -59.91 -15.68 43.78
C PHE A 180 -58.94 -16.88 43.89
N GLY A 181 -57.86 -16.71 44.68
CA GLY A 181 -56.92 -17.78 45.01
C GLY A 181 -57.55 -18.93 45.81
N ASN A 182 -58.49 -18.63 46.72
CA ASN A 182 -59.20 -19.65 47.51
C ASN A 182 -60.21 -20.47 46.69
N THR A 183 -60.83 -19.90 45.65
CA THR A 183 -61.73 -20.64 44.76
C THR A 183 -60.96 -21.61 43.86
N ILE A 184 -59.81 -21.19 43.32
CA ILE A 184 -58.94 -22.04 42.47
C ILE A 184 -58.13 -23.05 43.33
N GLY A 185 -57.69 -22.64 44.52
CA GLY A 185 -56.88 -23.46 45.44
C GLY A 185 -57.63 -24.63 46.08
N SER A 186 -58.98 -24.61 46.08
CA SER A 186 -59.77 -25.72 46.62
C SER A 186 -59.66 -27.01 45.80
N SER A 187 -59.25 -26.92 44.53
CA SER A 187 -59.09 -28.08 43.63
C SER A 187 -57.64 -28.52 43.39
N LEU A 188 -56.64 -27.68 43.72
CA LEU A 188 -55.23 -27.92 43.40
C LEU A 188 -54.27 -28.00 44.60
N GLY A 189 -54.78 -27.95 45.84
CA GLY A 189 -53.97 -28.18 47.04
C GLY A 189 -52.81 -27.19 47.24
N CYS A 190 -51.76 -27.59 47.98
CA CYS A 190 -50.62 -26.75 48.39
C CYS A 190 -49.71 -26.25 47.25
N VAL A 191 -50.07 -26.53 46.00
CA VAL A 191 -49.30 -26.23 44.78
C VAL A 191 -48.97 -24.72 44.63
N PRO A 192 -49.85 -23.75 44.92
CA PRO A 192 -49.55 -22.32 44.71
C PRO A 192 -48.40 -21.79 45.58
N ARG A 193 -48.18 -22.35 46.78
CA ARG A 193 -47.10 -21.92 47.68
C ARG A 193 -45.73 -22.42 47.23
N ILE A 194 -45.67 -23.66 46.74
CA ILE A 194 -44.44 -24.26 46.19
C ILE A 194 -44.05 -23.56 44.88
N PHE A 195 -45.04 -23.23 44.03
CA PHE A 195 -44.78 -22.51 42.79
C PHE A 195 -44.24 -21.09 43.01
N SER A 196 -44.68 -20.36 44.05
CA SER A 196 -44.13 -19.01 44.31
C SER A 196 -42.64 -19.04 44.69
N GLY A 197 -42.19 -20.07 45.41
CA GLY A 197 -40.79 -20.25 45.77
C GLY A 197 -39.92 -20.66 44.59
N ILE A 198 -40.40 -21.62 43.78
CA ILE A 198 -39.68 -22.10 42.60
C ILE A 198 -39.61 -21.03 41.51
N PHE A 199 -40.67 -20.24 41.30
CA PHE A 199 -40.64 -19.14 40.32
C PHE A 199 -39.72 -18.01 40.76
N SER A 200 -39.66 -17.67 42.06
CA SER A 200 -38.74 -16.66 42.56
C SER A 200 -37.29 -17.06 42.29
N VAL A 201 -36.90 -18.28 42.69
CA VAL A 201 -35.53 -18.77 42.50
C VAL A 201 -35.21 -18.96 41.01
N GLY A 202 -36.11 -19.54 40.22
CA GLY A 202 -35.93 -19.74 38.77
C GLY A 202 -35.83 -18.42 38.00
N PHE A 203 -36.58 -17.39 38.40
CA PHE A 203 -36.53 -16.07 37.79
C PHE A 203 -35.20 -15.36 38.07
N PHE A 204 -34.69 -15.43 39.31
CA PHE A 204 -33.37 -14.88 39.65
C PHE A 204 -32.24 -15.66 38.97
N LEU A 205 -32.36 -16.98 38.80
CA LEU A 205 -31.39 -17.77 38.03
C LEU A 205 -31.41 -17.43 36.54
N LEU A 206 -32.59 -17.18 35.95
CA LEU A 206 -32.70 -16.73 34.56
C LEU A 206 -32.14 -15.33 34.34
N ILE A 207 -32.41 -14.39 35.25
CA ILE A 207 -31.80 -13.05 35.21
C ILE A 207 -30.29 -13.16 35.41
N GLY A 208 -29.82 -13.97 36.36
CA GLY A 208 -28.40 -14.22 36.58
C GLY A 208 -27.72 -14.82 35.35
N TRP A 209 -28.36 -15.79 34.69
CA TRP A 209 -27.88 -16.39 33.45
C TRP A 209 -27.89 -15.40 32.27
N ALA A 210 -28.92 -14.56 32.15
CA ALA A 210 -29.00 -13.53 31.12
C ALA A 210 -27.93 -12.44 31.31
N LEU A 211 -27.71 -12.00 32.55
CA LEU A 211 -26.65 -11.05 32.90
C LEU A 211 -25.26 -11.66 32.70
N LEU A 212 -25.06 -12.92 33.08
CA LEU A 212 -23.80 -13.64 32.84
C LEU A 212 -23.55 -13.84 31.34
N SER A 213 -24.59 -14.12 30.54
CA SER A 213 -24.53 -14.19 29.08
C SER A 213 -24.17 -12.84 28.45
N MET A 214 -24.70 -11.73 28.99
CA MET A 214 -24.31 -10.37 28.57
C MET A 214 -22.86 -10.04 28.92
N ILE A 215 -22.38 -10.43 30.11
CA ILE A 215 -20.98 -10.25 30.51
C ILE A 215 -20.03 -11.13 29.68
N MET A 216 -20.42 -12.39 29.41
CA MET A 216 -19.65 -13.31 28.57
C MET A 216 -19.65 -12.89 27.10
N LYS A 217 -20.70 -12.21 26.61
CA LYS A 217 -20.69 -11.53 25.30
C LYS A 217 -19.89 -10.23 25.29
N GLY A 218 -19.66 -9.61 26.45
CA GLY A 218 -18.79 -8.44 26.62
C GLY A 218 -17.30 -8.76 26.73
N CYS A 219 -16.94 -10.01 27.06
CA CYS A 219 -15.54 -10.44 27.24
C CYS A 219 -15.15 -11.70 26.44
N GLY A 220 -16.02 -12.21 25.57
CA GLY A 220 -15.73 -13.35 24.70
C GLY A 220 -15.27 -12.89 23.32
N ASN A 221 -14.04 -13.26 22.94
CA ASN A 221 -13.49 -13.14 21.59
C ASN A 221 -14.56 -13.40 20.53
N GLY A 222 -15.02 -12.30 19.92
CA GLY A 222 -15.87 -12.36 18.74
C GLY A 222 -15.04 -12.90 17.58
N SER A 223 -15.20 -14.19 17.30
CA SER A 223 -15.06 -14.71 15.95
C SER A 223 -16.16 -14.04 15.13
N SER A 224 -15.85 -12.88 14.57
CA SER A 224 -16.70 -12.21 13.61
C SER A 224 -16.56 -12.95 12.28
N ASN A 225 -17.58 -13.72 11.92
CA ASN A 225 -17.97 -13.78 10.51
C ASN A 225 -18.47 -12.37 10.16
N SER A 226 -17.54 -11.47 9.85
CA SER A 226 -17.84 -10.18 9.25
C SER A 226 -18.36 -10.47 7.85
N THR A 227 -19.61 -10.11 7.60
CA THR A 227 -20.12 -9.95 6.25
C THR A 227 -19.32 -8.82 5.62
N PHE A 228 -18.41 -9.18 4.71
CA PHE A 228 -17.60 -8.23 3.97
C PHE A 228 -18.53 -7.38 3.10
N GLN A 229 -18.82 -6.15 3.52
CA GLN A 229 -19.33 -5.13 2.61
C GLN A 229 -18.13 -4.36 2.08
N PRO A 230 -17.88 -4.35 0.76
CA PRO A 230 -16.81 -3.53 0.20
C PRO A 230 -17.13 -2.07 0.52
N PRO A 231 -16.27 -1.36 1.26
CA PRO A 231 -16.50 0.05 1.55
C PRO A 231 -16.38 0.87 0.28
N THR A 232 -17.14 1.94 0.24
CA THR A 232 -17.21 2.87 -0.87
C THR A 232 -15.95 3.75 -0.92
N PRO A 233 -15.40 4.02 -2.11
CA PRO A 233 -14.30 4.99 -2.27
C PRO A 233 -14.70 6.36 -1.69
N VAL A 234 -13.73 7.06 -1.11
CA VAL A 234 -13.94 8.33 -0.40
C VAL A 234 -14.22 9.48 -1.38
N VAL A 235 -13.85 9.32 -2.65
CA VAL A 235 -14.09 10.25 -3.76
C VAL A 235 -15.01 9.56 -4.78
N GLU A 236 -16.06 10.27 -5.21
CA GLU A 236 -17.10 9.75 -6.11
C GLU A 236 -16.48 9.25 -7.44
N GLU A 237 -16.91 8.08 -7.92
CA GLU A 237 -16.36 7.42 -9.12
C GLU A 237 -16.43 8.31 -10.37
N THR A 238 -17.34 9.27 -10.40
CA THR A 238 -17.51 10.28 -11.46
C THR A 238 -16.30 11.21 -11.62
N GLU A 239 -15.49 11.44 -10.58
CA GLU A 239 -14.25 12.21 -10.68
C GLU A 239 -13.08 11.36 -11.24
N ASN A 240 -13.17 10.04 -11.12
CA ASN A 240 -12.13 9.09 -11.54
C ASN A 240 -12.48 8.47 -12.90
N LEU A 241 -12.25 9.23 -13.98
CA LEU A 241 -12.59 8.81 -15.34
C LEU A 241 -11.42 8.16 -16.08
N GLN A 242 -11.67 7.00 -16.69
CA GLN A 242 -10.78 6.37 -17.67
C GLN A 242 -11.10 6.88 -19.08
N LYS A 243 -10.07 7.27 -19.84
CA LYS A 243 -10.19 7.73 -21.23
C LYS A 243 -9.12 7.07 -22.10
N GLU A 244 -9.49 6.75 -23.34
CA GLU A 244 -8.55 6.27 -24.36
C GLU A 244 -8.26 7.41 -25.36
N LYS A 245 -6.98 7.72 -25.59
CA LYS A 245 -6.53 8.79 -26.50
C LYS A 245 -5.51 8.24 -27.49
N ILE A 246 -5.83 8.31 -28.77
CA ILE A 246 -4.90 7.97 -29.85
C ILE A 246 -3.93 9.13 -30.06
N ILE A 247 -2.61 8.88 -29.95
CA ILE A 247 -1.59 9.88 -30.30
C ILE A 247 -0.97 9.51 -31.64
N LYS A 248 -0.98 10.47 -32.57
CA LYS A 248 -0.29 10.37 -33.85
C LYS A 248 1.09 11.00 -33.73
N THR A 249 2.14 10.19 -33.82
CA THR A 249 3.51 10.68 -34.03
C THR A 249 3.61 11.14 -35.49
N LYS A 250 3.86 12.44 -35.69
CA LYS A 250 3.87 13.10 -37.00
C LYS A 250 5.32 13.18 -37.49
N ASN A 251 5.60 12.62 -38.67
CA ASN A 251 6.75 13.03 -39.48
C ASN A 251 6.26 13.57 -40.83
N ASP A 252 6.54 14.85 -41.04
CA ASP A 252 6.82 15.58 -42.29
C ASP A 252 6.04 15.28 -43.58
N GLU A 253 5.01 16.09 -43.83
CA GLU A 253 4.85 16.70 -45.16
C GLU A 253 5.47 18.11 -45.13
N PHE A 254 6.50 18.26 -45.96
CA PHE A 254 7.19 19.50 -46.27
C PHE A 254 6.25 20.47 -47.02
N SER A 255 5.79 21.55 -46.38
CA SER A 255 6.01 22.94 -46.85
C SER A 255 5.30 23.99 -45.97
N ASP A 256 6.08 25.04 -45.68
CA ASP A 256 5.71 26.42 -45.32
C ASP A 256 5.32 26.81 -43.87
N ASN A 257 6.35 27.32 -43.17
CA ASN A 257 6.40 28.58 -42.41
C ASN A 257 5.18 29.01 -41.55
N ARG A 258 5.27 28.78 -40.23
CA ARG A 258 5.35 29.80 -39.13
C ARG A 258 4.91 29.21 -37.78
N GLY A 259 5.75 29.41 -36.77
CA GLY A 259 5.31 29.79 -35.42
C GLY A 259 4.92 28.67 -34.44
N ASN A 260 5.91 28.26 -33.65
CA ASN A 260 5.86 28.03 -32.19
C ASN A 260 4.75 27.11 -31.60
N SER A 261 5.15 25.93 -31.11
CA SER A 261 4.73 25.36 -29.81
C SER A 261 5.49 24.04 -29.58
N ASP A 262 5.87 23.78 -28.33
CA ASP A 262 6.60 22.60 -27.85
C ASP A 262 6.07 21.27 -28.41
N VAL A 263 6.93 20.55 -29.15
CA VAL A 263 6.62 19.24 -29.76
C VAL A 263 7.40 18.15 -29.01
N PRO A 264 6.73 17.11 -28.44
CA PRO A 264 7.42 15.97 -27.85
C PRO A 264 8.18 15.17 -28.89
N GLU A 265 9.40 14.77 -28.54
CA GLU A 265 10.36 14.02 -29.36
C GLU A 265 9.81 12.63 -29.77
N ALA A 266 10.05 12.25 -31.03
CA ALA A 266 9.55 11.01 -31.63
C ALA A 266 10.36 9.78 -31.18
N ILE A 267 9.67 8.71 -30.77
CA ILE A 267 10.27 7.40 -30.51
C ILE A 267 10.10 6.53 -31.77
N TYR A 268 11.20 6.08 -32.35
CA TYR A 268 11.23 5.18 -33.53
C TYR A 268 11.23 3.71 -33.09
N ASP A 269 10.47 2.87 -33.81
CA ASP A 269 10.47 1.41 -33.62
C ASP A 269 11.64 0.76 -34.37
N THR A 270 12.60 0.24 -33.61
CA THR A 270 13.73 -0.53 -34.14
C THR A 270 13.42 -2.03 -34.30
N LEU A 271 12.20 -2.51 -34.04
CA LEU A 271 11.86 -3.94 -34.10
C LEU A 271 11.21 -4.39 -35.41
N ASN A 272 10.85 -3.51 -36.33
CA ASN A 272 10.32 -3.87 -37.65
C ASN A 272 11.11 -3.19 -38.79
N SER A 273 12.27 -3.78 -39.11
CA SER A 273 12.97 -3.49 -40.36
C SER A 273 12.06 -3.82 -41.56
N GLY A 274 11.64 -2.80 -42.30
CA GLY A 274 11.02 -2.96 -43.61
C GLY A 274 10.14 -1.81 -44.07
N LYS A 275 9.49 -1.06 -43.15
CA LYS A 275 8.67 0.11 -43.51
C LYS A 275 8.75 1.16 -42.40
N ASN A 276 9.16 2.37 -42.79
CA ASN A 276 9.08 3.59 -41.96
C ASN A 276 7.62 4.06 -41.82
N ASP A 277 6.70 3.15 -41.46
CA ASP A 277 5.31 3.51 -41.18
C ASP A 277 5.24 4.09 -39.75
N PRO A 278 4.59 5.26 -39.55
CA PRO A 278 4.47 5.84 -38.22
C PRO A 278 3.74 4.87 -37.28
N ILE A 279 4.35 4.59 -36.13
CA ILE A 279 3.70 3.80 -35.09
C ILE A 279 2.76 4.69 -34.31
N PHE A 280 1.46 4.48 -34.56
CA PHE A 280 0.40 5.02 -33.72
C PHE A 280 0.34 4.22 -32.43
N ASP A 281 0.61 4.88 -31.31
CA ASP A 281 0.33 4.32 -30.00
C ASP A 281 -0.94 4.93 -29.43
N THR A 282 -1.69 4.10 -28.72
CA THR A 282 -2.89 4.54 -28.01
C THR A 282 -2.56 4.64 -26.55
N LEU A 283 -2.78 5.81 -25.96
CA LEU A 283 -2.61 6.01 -24.53
C LEU A 283 -3.91 5.72 -23.80
N ILE A 284 -3.78 4.97 -22.71
CA ILE A 284 -4.79 4.83 -21.67
C ILE A 284 -4.48 5.87 -20.60
N ILE A 285 -5.47 6.71 -20.29
CA ILE A 285 -5.34 7.77 -19.31
C ILE A 285 -6.40 7.52 -18.23
N ASN A 286 -5.95 7.23 -17.02
CA ASN A 286 -6.79 7.13 -15.84
C ASN A 286 -6.62 8.40 -15.01
N ASN A 287 -7.63 9.26 -15.03
CA ASN A 287 -7.66 10.46 -14.19
C ASN A 287 -7.91 9.99 -12.75
N ARG A 288 -6.98 10.25 -11.82
CA ARG A 288 -7.10 9.86 -10.41
C ARG A 288 -7.21 11.08 -9.51
N VAL A 289 -8.18 11.03 -8.61
CA VAL A 289 -8.38 11.93 -7.48
C VAL A 289 -8.57 11.05 -6.25
N TRP A 290 -7.70 11.22 -5.25
CA TRP A 290 -7.74 10.43 -4.03
C TRP A 290 -7.37 11.27 -2.81
N LYS A 291 -7.72 10.76 -1.63
CA LYS A 291 -7.42 11.37 -0.34
C LYS A 291 -6.41 10.49 0.41
N ASP A 292 -5.34 11.09 0.93
CA ASP A 292 -4.36 10.37 1.75
C ASP A 292 -4.78 10.27 3.24
N TYR A 293 -3.88 9.78 4.10
CA TYR A 293 -4.14 9.58 5.53
C TYR A 293 -4.20 10.88 6.33
N HIS A 294 -3.56 11.94 5.84
CA HIS A 294 -3.62 13.28 6.43
C HIS A 294 -4.86 14.06 5.98
N GLY A 295 -5.52 13.53 4.95
CA GLY A 295 -6.73 14.08 4.38
C GLY A 295 -6.49 15.05 3.24
N ASP A 296 -5.27 15.11 2.73
CA ASP A 296 -4.93 15.90 1.56
C ASP A 296 -5.47 15.23 0.30
N ILE A 297 -6.02 16.05 -0.59
CA ILE A 297 -6.54 15.59 -1.88
C ILE A 297 -5.43 15.70 -2.93
N HIS A 298 -5.13 14.59 -3.58
CA HIS A 298 -4.18 14.49 -4.67
C HIS A 298 -4.91 14.31 -6.00
N ARG A 299 -4.29 14.78 -7.08
CA ARG A 299 -4.79 14.64 -8.45
C ARG A 299 -3.63 14.29 -9.37
N MET A 300 -3.79 13.25 -10.17
CA MET A 300 -2.77 12.80 -11.10
C MET A 300 -3.38 11.99 -12.24
N ASP A 301 -2.81 12.12 -13.43
CA ASP A 301 -3.12 11.23 -14.54
C ASP A 301 -2.15 10.06 -14.55
N ILE A 302 -2.69 8.84 -14.45
CA ILE A 302 -1.95 7.63 -14.74
C ILE A 302 -2.01 7.43 -16.26
N VAL A 303 -0.88 7.63 -16.93
CA VAL A 303 -0.78 7.57 -18.40
C VAL A 303 0.06 6.37 -18.81
N LEU A 304 -0.55 5.44 -19.54
CA LEU A 304 0.08 4.21 -19.99
C LEU A 304 -0.09 4.02 -21.49
N SER A 305 0.92 3.42 -22.11
CA SER A 305 0.81 2.95 -23.49
C SER A 305 0.03 1.63 -23.55
N LYS A 306 -0.92 1.54 -24.49
CA LYS A 306 -1.63 0.28 -24.77
C LYS A 306 -0.68 -0.79 -25.31
N ARG A 307 0.37 -0.37 -26.04
CA ARG A 307 1.46 -1.27 -26.46
C ARG A 307 2.21 -1.81 -25.26
N ASP A 308 2.57 -0.98 -24.30
CA ASP A 308 3.32 -1.41 -23.09
C ASP A 308 2.47 -2.34 -22.20
N ILE A 309 1.17 -2.06 -22.05
CA ILE A 309 0.21 -2.97 -21.40
C ILE A 309 0.18 -4.34 -22.09
N ARG A 310 0.16 -4.38 -23.42
CA ARG A 310 0.17 -5.63 -24.19
C ARG A 310 1.48 -6.39 -24.04
N ILE A 311 2.62 -5.68 -24.09
CA ILE A 311 3.96 -6.27 -23.88
C ILE A 311 4.04 -6.89 -22.48
N SER A 312 3.59 -6.15 -21.47
CA SER A 312 3.50 -6.57 -20.09
C SER A 312 2.66 -7.84 -19.90
N ARG A 313 1.45 -7.88 -20.48
CA ARG A 313 0.58 -9.06 -20.46
C ARG A 313 1.23 -10.27 -21.13
N ASN A 314 1.87 -10.07 -22.28
CA ASN A 314 2.54 -11.15 -23.00
C ASN A 314 3.70 -11.72 -22.17
N ASN A 315 4.51 -10.86 -21.54
CA ASN A 315 5.56 -11.27 -20.63
C ASN A 315 5.00 -12.12 -19.47
N ARG A 316 3.95 -11.66 -18.79
CA ARG A 316 3.30 -12.45 -17.72
C ARG A 316 2.83 -13.81 -18.22
N ASN A 317 2.16 -13.86 -19.38
CA ASN A 317 1.64 -15.11 -19.92
C ASN A 317 2.76 -16.09 -20.35
N GLN A 318 3.91 -15.58 -20.78
CA GLN A 318 5.09 -16.37 -21.14
C GLN A 318 5.97 -16.71 -19.93
N ASN A 319 5.82 -16.01 -18.81
CA ASN A 319 6.57 -16.24 -17.59
C ASN A 319 6.25 -17.63 -17.00
N TYR A 320 7.21 -18.20 -16.28
CA TYR A 320 7.09 -19.44 -15.54
C TYR A 320 7.28 -19.13 -14.06
N MET A 321 6.50 -19.76 -13.20
CA MET A 321 6.61 -19.59 -11.74
C MET A 321 7.86 -20.31 -11.18
N THR A 322 9.04 -19.90 -11.64
CA THR A 322 10.33 -20.36 -11.14
C THR A 322 10.53 -19.78 -9.74
N ASN A 323 10.71 -20.66 -8.74
CA ASN A 323 10.83 -20.30 -7.33
C ASN A 323 9.54 -19.73 -6.70
N GLY A 324 8.37 -20.17 -7.17
CA GLY A 324 7.08 -19.78 -6.60
C GLY A 324 6.72 -18.31 -6.86
N PHE A 325 5.83 -17.76 -6.04
CA PHE A 325 5.36 -16.37 -6.18
C PHE A 325 6.47 -15.33 -5.99
N GLY A 326 7.48 -15.58 -5.16
CA GLY A 326 8.61 -14.66 -4.98
C GLY A 326 9.39 -14.42 -6.28
N GLY A 327 9.69 -15.49 -7.03
CA GLY A 327 10.34 -15.37 -8.34
C GLY A 327 9.43 -14.74 -9.38
N LEU A 328 8.14 -15.11 -9.41
CA LEU A 328 7.16 -14.46 -10.30
C LEU A 328 7.07 -12.95 -10.06
N TYR A 329 6.94 -12.51 -8.80
CA TYR A 329 6.90 -11.09 -8.45
C TYR A 329 8.19 -10.37 -8.81
N GLN A 330 9.34 -11.01 -8.61
CA GLN A 330 10.63 -10.44 -9.00
C GLN A 330 10.71 -10.23 -10.51
N ASP A 331 10.38 -11.26 -11.30
CA ASP A 331 10.42 -11.19 -12.76
C ASP A 331 9.47 -10.13 -13.32
N LEU A 332 8.23 -10.13 -12.83
CA LEU A 332 7.23 -9.14 -13.24
C LEU A 332 7.66 -7.74 -12.82
N SER A 333 8.18 -7.54 -11.61
CA SER A 333 8.63 -6.23 -11.16
C SER A 333 9.80 -5.71 -12.00
N ILE A 334 10.82 -6.53 -12.24
CA ILE A 334 12.00 -6.15 -13.03
C ILE A 334 11.62 -5.82 -14.48
N PHE A 335 10.83 -6.68 -15.13
CA PHE A 335 10.46 -6.47 -16.53
C PHE A 335 9.59 -5.21 -16.71
N ASN A 336 8.69 -4.96 -15.77
CA ASN A 336 7.69 -3.91 -15.91
C ASN A 336 8.13 -2.53 -15.42
N ASP A 337 9.23 -2.43 -14.67
CA ASP A 337 9.72 -1.15 -14.14
C ASP A 337 9.91 -0.11 -15.27
N ALA A 338 10.60 -0.49 -16.36
CA ALA A 338 10.82 0.40 -17.49
C ALA A 338 9.54 0.81 -18.24
N LEU A 339 8.46 0.03 -18.12
CA LEU A 339 7.17 0.31 -18.77
C LEU A 339 6.32 1.34 -18.01
N LEU A 340 6.77 1.74 -16.82
CA LEU A 340 6.09 2.70 -15.94
C LEU A 340 6.73 4.10 -15.94
N GLU A 341 7.65 4.41 -16.86
CA GLU A 341 8.38 5.69 -16.89
C GLU A 341 7.47 6.93 -16.77
N ARG A 342 6.36 6.96 -17.51
CA ARG A 342 5.40 8.09 -17.45
C ARG A 342 4.74 8.23 -16.09
N LEU A 343 4.46 7.11 -15.41
CA LEU A 343 3.92 7.13 -14.06
C LEU A 343 4.95 7.70 -13.09
N TYR A 344 6.21 7.29 -13.19
CA TYR A 344 7.28 7.78 -12.32
C TYR A 344 7.50 9.28 -12.46
N ILE A 345 7.48 9.81 -13.69
CA ILE A 345 7.55 11.26 -13.93
C ILE A 345 6.38 11.99 -13.26
N SER A 346 5.15 11.46 -13.37
CA SER A 346 3.97 12.05 -12.73
C SER A 346 4.05 12.02 -11.20
N LEU A 347 4.52 10.91 -10.62
CA LEU A 347 4.68 10.76 -9.17
C LEU A 347 5.79 11.68 -8.63
N ASP A 348 6.91 11.79 -9.34
CA ASP A 348 8.01 12.70 -8.96
C ASP A 348 7.53 14.17 -9.03
N SER A 349 6.79 14.53 -10.08
CA SER A 349 6.17 15.85 -10.20
C SER A 349 5.21 16.15 -9.04
N LEU A 350 4.41 15.17 -8.61
CA LEU A 350 3.51 15.29 -7.47
C LEU A 350 4.31 15.53 -6.17
N ARG A 351 5.34 14.71 -5.92
CA ARG A 351 6.24 14.82 -4.77
C ARG A 351 6.89 16.20 -4.68
N LEU A 352 7.46 16.68 -5.79
CA LEU A 352 8.16 17.97 -5.85
C LEU A 352 7.18 19.14 -5.66
N THR A 353 6.03 19.10 -6.33
CA THR A 353 5.03 20.18 -6.26
C THR A 353 4.44 20.34 -4.86
N LYS A 354 4.24 19.22 -4.15
CA LYS A 354 3.69 19.22 -2.79
C LYS A 354 4.76 19.18 -1.70
N THR A 355 6.05 19.26 -2.06
CA THR A 355 7.19 19.22 -1.13
C THR A 355 7.09 18.07 -0.12
N MET A 356 6.76 16.87 -0.60
CA MET A 356 6.57 15.70 0.27
C MET A 356 7.92 15.15 0.74
N ASP A 357 7.98 14.80 2.02
CA ASP A 357 9.09 13.98 2.54
C ASP A 357 8.94 12.51 2.13
N GLU A 358 9.93 11.70 2.47
CA GLU A 358 9.97 10.27 2.13
C GLU A 358 8.75 9.51 2.67
N LYS A 359 8.29 9.83 3.88
CA LYS A 359 7.17 9.13 4.52
C LYS A 359 5.85 9.52 3.86
N THR A 360 5.58 10.82 3.74
CA THR A 360 4.37 11.36 3.11
C THR A 360 4.27 10.95 1.65
N PHE A 361 5.39 10.88 0.93
CA PHE A 361 5.37 10.42 -0.46
C PHE A 361 4.98 8.93 -0.58
N ALA A 362 5.50 8.06 0.29
CA ALA A 362 5.09 6.66 0.32
C ALA A 362 3.59 6.52 0.67
N GLU A 363 3.10 7.30 1.64
CA GLU A 363 1.69 7.32 2.04
C GLU A 363 0.79 7.80 0.90
N ALA A 364 1.21 8.81 0.13
CA ALA A 364 0.50 9.28 -1.06
C ALA A 364 0.42 8.20 -2.15
N ILE A 365 1.51 7.47 -2.40
CA ILE A 365 1.55 6.36 -3.38
C ILE A 365 0.63 5.21 -2.96
N VAL A 366 0.73 4.76 -1.70
CA VAL A 366 -0.06 3.61 -1.26
C VAL A 366 -1.55 3.96 -1.15
N SER A 367 -1.88 5.14 -0.65
CA SER A 367 -3.28 5.62 -0.61
C SER A 367 -3.88 5.76 -2.02
N MET A 368 -3.08 6.13 -3.03
CA MET A 368 -3.53 6.15 -4.44
C MET A 368 -3.98 4.77 -4.91
N VAL A 369 -3.24 3.72 -4.57
CA VAL A 369 -3.58 2.33 -4.95
C VAL A 369 -4.73 1.79 -4.10
N GLN A 370 -4.78 2.11 -2.82
CA GLN A 370 -5.89 1.74 -1.92
C GLN A 370 -7.23 2.32 -2.38
N ASP A 371 -7.23 3.54 -2.95
CA ASP A 371 -8.41 4.23 -3.48
C ASP A 371 -8.98 3.58 -4.75
N ILE A 372 -8.18 2.77 -5.46
CA ILE A 372 -8.70 1.95 -6.54
C ILE A 372 -9.63 0.88 -5.93
N PRO A 373 -10.83 0.62 -6.48
CA PRO A 373 -11.72 -0.43 -5.97
C PRO A 373 -11.11 -1.84 -6.05
N TYR A 374 -11.27 -2.63 -4.99
CA TYR A 374 -10.80 -4.03 -4.97
C TYR A 374 -11.57 -4.86 -5.99
N LYS A 375 -10.88 -5.66 -6.79
CA LYS A 375 -11.48 -6.60 -7.75
C LYS A 375 -10.66 -7.88 -7.81
N LEU A 376 -11.33 -9.03 -7.82
CA LEU A 376 -10.67 -10.34 -7.84
C LEU A 376 -9.99 -10.60 -9.18
N ILE A 377 -8.77 -11.15 -9.13
CA ILE A 377 -8.04 -11.62 -10.31
C ILE A 377 -7.96 -13.13 -10.23
N LEU A 378 -8.56 -13.81 -11.20
CA LEU A 378 -8.69 -15.27 -11.15
C LEU A 378 -8.04 -15.91 -12.36
N GLU A 379 -7.36 -17.04 -12.13
CA GLU A 379 -6.74 -17.83 -13.21
C GLU A 379 -7.77 -18.49 -14.11
N THR A 380 -8.92 -18.88 -13.56
CA THR A 380 -10.07 -19.34 -14.34
C THR A 380 -11.01 -18.18 -14.66
N ASP A 381 -12.05 -18.42 -15.44
CA ASP A 381 -13.15 -17.46 -15.53
C ASP A 381 -13.80 -17.24 -14.15
N CYS A 382 -14.51 -16.12 -14.01
CA CYS A 382 -15.07 -15.69 -12.73
C CYS A 382 -16.15 -16.63 -12.18
N GLU A 383 -16.90 -17.31 -13.05
CA GLU A 383 -17.96 -18.25 -12.64
C GLU A 383 -17.35 -19.54 -12.08
N GLN A 384 -16.35 -20.09 -12.77
CA GLN A 384 -15.59 -21.23 -12.26
C GLN A 384 -14.82 -20.87 -10.99
N GLY A 385 -14.24 -19.68 -10.95
CA GLY A 385 -13.50 -19.17 -9.79
C GLY A 385 -14.37 -19.08 -8.54
N ALA A 386 -15.66 -18.72 -8.69
CA ALA A 386 -16.65 -18.73 -7.60
C ALA A 386 -16.78 -20.10 -6.91
N GLN A 387 -16.43 -21.19 -7.58
CA GLN A 387 -16.51 -22.54 -7.03
C GLN A 387 -15.22 -22.98 -6.31
N GLN A 388 -14.12 -22.22 -6.42
CA GLN A 388 -12.81 -22.62 -5.92
C GLN A 388 -12.62 -22.34 -4.43
N SER A 389 -13.26 -21.30 -3.89
CA SER A 389 -13.18 -20.99 -2.46
C SER A 389 -14.42 -20.31 -1.93
N ARG A 390 -14.70 -20.50 -0.63
CA ARG A 390 -15.80 -19.85 0.07
C ARG A 390 -15.68 -18.32 0.02
N PHE A 391 -14.45 -17.80 0.13
CA PHE A 391 -14.19 -16.36 0.06
C PHE A 391 -14.56 -15.80 -1.32
N VAL A 392 -14.10 -16.42 -2.40
CA VAL A 392 -14.39 -15.94 -3.76
C VAL A 392 -15.90 -16.01 -4.04
N MET A 393 -16.57 -17.09 -3.65
CA MET A 393 -18.03 -17.22 -3.76
C MET A 393 -18.76 -16.10 -3.02
N GLU A 394 -18.38 -15.84 -1.77
CA GLU A 394 -19.01 -14.83 -0.91
C GLU A 394 -18.74 -13.40 -1.41
N TYR A 395 -17.53 -13.13 -1.88
CA TYR A 395 -17.20 -11.83 -2.46
C TYR A 395 -18.01 -11.57 -3.74
N LEU A 396 -18.07 -12.56 -4.64
CA LEU A 396 -18.79 -12.43 -5.91
C LEU A 396 -20.30 -12.36 -5.73
N SER A 397 -20.88 -12.96 -4.68
CA SER A 397 -22.32 -12.91 -4.43
C SER A 397 -22.83 -11.54 -3.97
N HIS A 398 -21.96 -10.69 -3.44
CA HIS A 398 -22.30 -9.33 -2.97
C HIS A 398 -21.94 -8.23 -3.99
N CYS A 399 -21.45 -8.62 -5.16
CA CYS A 399 -20.95 -7.71 -6.17
C CYS A 399 -22.06 -7.35 -7.19
N SER A 400 -22.24 -6.05 -7.44
CA SER A 400 -23.28 -5.51 -8.36
C SER A 400 -22.76 -5.16 -9.75
N GLU A 401 -21.45 -5.02 -9.90
CA GLU A 401 -20.72 -4.59 -11.11
C GLU A 401 -19.70 -5.68 -11.52
N PRO A 402 -18.92 -5.59 -12.60
CA PRO A 402 -17.84 -6.55 -12.81
C PRO A 402 -16.72 -6.37 -11.76
N CYS A 403 -16.79 -7.09 -10.63
CA CYS A 403 -15.75 -7.12 -9.57
C CYS A 403 -14.70 -8.22 -9.75
N CYS A 404 -14.64 -8.86 -10.92
CA CYS A 404 -13.67 -9.90 -11.20
C CYS A 404 -13.12 -9.79 -12.63
N LEU A 405 -11.84 -10.12 -12.76
CA LEU A 405 -11.17 -10.38 -14.02
C LEU A 405 -10.64 -11.81 -14.03
N GLY A 406 -11.33 -12.68 -14.77
CA GLY A 406 -10.94 -14.08 -14.93
C GLY A 406 -9.93 -14.31 -16.05
N ASN A 407 -9.52 -15.56 -16.22
CA ASN A 407 -8.57 -16.04 -17.24
C ASN A 407 -7.22 -15.31 -17.19
N THR A 408 -6.79 -14.96 -15.98
CA THR A 408 -5.53 -14.26 -15.72
C THR A 408 -4.52 -15.22 -15.13
N LYS A 409 -3.55 -15.67 -15.95
CA LYS A 409 -2.51 -16.62 -15.53
C LYS A 409 -1.90 -16.25 -14.17
N PHE A 410 -1.78 -17.23 -13.29
CA PHE A 410 -1.32 -17.11 -11.90
C PHE A 410 -2.23 -16.30 -10.95
N GLY A 411 -3.38 -15.82 -11.41
CA GLY A 411 -4.28 -14.98 -10.60
C GLY A 411 -3.70 -13.61 -10.26
N VAL A 412 -2.76 -13.08 -11.05
CA VAL A 412 -2.12 -11.78 -10.78
C VAL A 412 -2.00 -10.93 -12.05
N GLN A 413 -2.20 -9.61 -11.94
CA GLN A 413 -1.84 -8.69 -13.02
C GLN A 413 -0.45 -8.10 -12.79
N SER A 414 0.28 -7.86 -13.88
CA SER A 414 1.49 -7.04 -13.82
C SER A 414 1.13 -5.57 -13.55
N PRO A 415 2.09 -4.75 -13.08
CA PRO A 415 1.82 -3.35 -12.74
C PRO A 415 1.19 -2.52 -13.88
N PRO A 416 1.66 -2.56 -15.16
CA PRO A 416 1.02 -1.83 -16.24
C PRO A 416 -0.39 -2.33 -16.58
N GLU A 417 -0.63 -3.64 -16.47
CA GLU A 417 -1.98 -4.19 -16.69
C GLU A 417 -2.97 -3.65 -15.65
N PHE A 418 -2.61 -3.72 -14.37
CA PHE A 418 -3.42 -3.23 -13.26
C PHE A 418 -3.68 -1.73 -13.37
N LEU A 419 -2.64 -0.93 -13.57
CA LEU A 419 -2.79 0.52 -13.67
C LEU A 419 -3.54 0.95 -14.94
N GLY A 420 -3.64 0.08 -15.95
CA GLY A 420 -4.36 0.32 -17.19
C GLY A 420 -5.86 0.08 -17.10
N ASN A 421 -6.31 -0.93 -16.35
CA ASN A 421 -7.74 -1.27 -16.22
C ASN A 421 -8.33 -1.03 -14.83
N LEU A 422 -7.47 -0.81 -13.82
CA LEU A 422 -7.82 -0.64 -12.41
C LEU A 422 -8.47 -1.87 -11.75
N TYR A 423 -8.20 -3.07 -12.25
CA TYR A 423 -8.61 -4.35 -11.64
C TYR A 423 -7.45 -4.95 -10.87
N GLY A 424 -7.56 -4.98 -9.54
CA GLY A 424 -6.49 -5.54 -8.71
C GLY A 424 -6.98 -6.06 -7.37
N ASP A 425 -6.53 -7.27 -7.07
CA ASP A 425 -6.65 -7.93 -5.77
C ASP A 425 -5.40 -7.70 -4.91
N CYS A 426 -5.27 -8.42 -3.80
CA CYS A 426 -4.17 -8.20 -2.86
C CYS A 426 -2.79 -8.42 -3.51
N ASP A 427 -2.57 -9.52 -4.23
CA ASP A 427 -1.30 -9.82 -4.90
C ASP A 427 -0.97 -8.80 -6.00
N THR A 428 -1.97 -8.42 -6.81
CA THR A 428 -1.78 -7.45 -7.89
C THR A 428 -1.41 -6.07 -7.36
N ARG A 429 -2.07 -5.62 -6.29
CA ARG A 429 -1.81 -4.32 -5.65
C ARG A 429 -0.44 -4.28 -4.99
N THR A 430 -0.08 -5.31 -4.23
CA THR A 430 1.21 -5.36 -3.53
C THR A 430 2.37 -5.47 -4.52
N LEU A 431 2.22 -6.22 -5.62
CA LEU A 431 3.21 -6.26 -6.70
C LEU A 431 3.39 -4.87 -7.34
N CYS A 432 2.30 -4.19 -7.69
CA CYS A 432 2.36 -2.84 -8.26
C CYS A 432 3.06 -1.86 -7.31
N LEU A 433 2.66 -1.84 -6.03
CA LEU A 433 3.25 -0.96 -5.02
C LEU A 433 4.72 -1.29 -4.76
N TYR A 434 5.08 -2.57 -4.71
CA TYR A 434 6.47 -3.00 -4.59
C TYR A 434 7.30 -2.46 -5.76
N THR A 435 6.84 -2.59 -7.01
CA THR A 435 7.54 -2.07 -8.18
C THR A 435 7.73 -0.55 -8.11
N ILE A 436 6.67 0.20 -7.82
CA ILE A 436 6.72 1.67 -7.74
C ILE A 436 7.64 2.13 -6.61
N LEU A 437 7.48 1.60 -5.40
CA LEU A 437 8.27 2.04 -4.24
C LEU A 437 9.74 1.62 -4.38
N LYS A 438 10.01 0.44 -4.93
CA LYS A 438 11.38 0.02 -5.24
C LYS A 438 12.05 0.98 -6.23
N HIS A 439 11.32 1.48 -7.24
CA HIS A 439 11.85 2.46 -8.20
C HIS A 439 12.34 3.74 -7.50
N PHE A 440 11.60 4.21 -6.49
CA PHE A 440 11.97 5.37 -5.67
C PHE A 440 12.95 5.03 -4.52
N ASP A 441 13.65 3.91 -4.60
CA ASP A 441 14.65 3.42 -3.64
C ASP A 441 14.13 3.16 -2.21
N TYR A 442 12.84 2.89 -2.04
CA TYR A 442 12.33 2.44 -0.76
C TYR A 442 12.81 1.01 -0.43
N ASP A 443 13.10 0.78 0.85
CA ASP A 443 13.34 -0.55 1.40
C ASP A 443 11.99 -1.23 1.67
N VAL A 444 11.52 -1.99 0.69
CA VAL A 444 10.15 -2.50 0.60
C VAL A 444 10.15 -3.98 0.24
N GLY A 445 9.13 -4.69 0.68
CA GLY A 445 8.93 -6.09 0.40
C GLY A 445 7.46 -6.45 0.25
N ILE A 446 7.25 -7.68 -0.22
CA ILE A 446 5.94 -8.32 -0.29
C ILE A 446 5.93 -9.43 0.75
N ILE A 447 4.90 -9.47 1.57
CA ILE A 447 4.69 -10.51 2.57
C ILE A 447 3.39 -11.25 2.26
N ASN A 448 3.47 -12.56 2.16
CA ASN A 448 2.32 -13.40 1.83
C ASN A 448 2.01 -14.36 2.99
N SER A 449 0.74 -14.74 3.07
CA SER A 449 0.28 -15.82 3.93
C SER A 449 -0.52 -16.82 3.11
N ASN A 450 0.02 -18.02 2.96
CA ASN A 450 -0.69 -19.13 2.31
C ASN A 450 -1.94 -19.54 3.10
N GLN A 451 -1.90 -19.44 4.44
CA GLN A 451 -3.02 -19.84 5.30
C GLN A 451 -4.17 -18.83 5.26
N LEU A 452 -3.84 -17.53 5.15
CA LEU A 452 -4.83 -16.46 5.05
C LEU A 452 -5.20 -16.15 3.59
N ALA A 453 -4.53 -16.79 2.62
CA ALA A 453 -4.68 -16.54 1.19
C ALA A 453 -4.61 -15.03 0.86
N HIS A 454 -3.62 -14.35 1.42
CA HIS A 454 -3.54 -12.89 1.42
C HIS A 454 -2.11 -12.37 1.23
N SER A 455 -2.00 -11.20 0.61
CA SER A 455 -0.74 -10.48 0.37
C SER A 455 -0.81 -9.07 0.92
N MET A 456 0.27 -8.65 1.58
CA MET A 456 0.45 -7.28 2.05
C MET A 456 1.80 -6.71 1.61
N LEU A 457 1.87 -5.38 1.59
CA LEU A 457 3.14 -4.68 1.46
C LEU A 457 3.83 -4.67 2.83
N ALA A 458 5.16 -4.71 2.85
CA ALA A 458 5.95 -4.56 4.05
C ALA A 458 7.05 -3.53 3.79
N ILE A 459 7.16 -2.49 4.62
CA ILE A 459 8.07 -1.37 4.34
C ILE A 459 8.94 -1.04 5.56
N ASN A 460 10.23 -0.82 5.33
CA ASN A 460 11.18 -0.43 6.36
C ASN A 460 11.29 1.11 6.41
N LEU A 461 10.25 1.72 6.98
CA LEU A 461 10.17 3.15 7.30
C LEU A 461 9.79 3.31 8.78
N PRO A 462 10.06 4.48 9.40
CA PRO A 462 9.84 4.70 10.83
C PRO A 462 8.34 4.88 11.16
N TYR A 463 7.60 3.77 11.12
CA TYR A 463 6.21 3.68 11.52
C TYR A 463 6.05 3.08 12.92
N GLU A 464 4.81 3.01 13.38
CA GLU A 464 4.41 2.30 14.60
C GLU A 464 3.46 1.16 14.24
N GLY A 465 3.23 0.22 15.16
CA GLY A 465 2.29 -0.89 14.95
C GLY A 465 2.94 -2.20 14.55
N VAL A 466 2.22 -3.00 13.77
CA VAL A 466 2.57 -4.38 13.40
C VAL A 466 3.71 -4.39 12.38
N PHE A 467 4.75 -5.18 12.69
CA PHE A 467 5.90 -5.35 11.82
C PHE A 467 6.38 -6.80 11.79
N LYS A 468 7.08 -7.17 10.71
CA LYS A 468 7.87 -8.38 10.60
C LYS A 468 9.35 -8.02 10.73
N LEU A 469 10.07 -8.73 11.61
CA LEU A 469 11.52 -8.64 11.68
C LEU A 469 12.13 -9.53 10.57
N TYR A 470 12.93 -8.94 9.69
CA TYR A 470 13.62 -9.65 8.61
C TYR A 470 14.99 -9.01 8.39
N ASN A 471 16.06 -9.81 8.35
CA ASN A 471 17.45 -9.33 8.22
C ASN A 471 17.79 -8.16 9.17
N ASN A 472 17.40 -8.27 10.44
CA ASN A 472 17.55 -7.25 11.49
C ASN A 472 16.88 -5.89 11.23
N LYS A 473 16.00 -5.81 10.22
CA LYS A 473 15.20 -4.62 9.92
C LYS A 473 13.73 -4.88 10.28
N ARG A 474 13.04 -3.81 10.66
CA ARG A 474 11.59 -3.87 10.93
C ARG A 474 10.86 -3.45 9.67
N TYR A 475 10.11 -4.38 9.09
CA TYR A 475 9.22 -4.09 7.97
C TYR A 475 7.80 -3.98 8.51
N TYR A 476 7.25 -2.77 8.52
CA TYR A 476 5.89 -2.50 8.96
C TYR A 476 4.92 -2.96 7.88
N LEU A 477 3.91 -3.73 8.30
CA LEU A 477 2.93 -4.30 7.38
C LEU A 477 1.95 -3.20 6.95
N TRP A 478 1.56 -3.24 5.69
CA TRP A 478 0.69 -2.24 5.11
C TRP A 478 -0.37 -2.95 4.25
N GLU A 479 -1.58 -2.97 4.78
CA GLU A 479 -2.76 -3.51 4.10
C GLU A 479 -3.13 -2.61 2.93
N THR A 480 -3.36 -3.18 1.74
CA THR A 480 -3.53 -2.43 0.49
C THR A 480 -4.91 -2.63 -0.16
N THR A 481 -5.73 -3.50 0.41
CA THR A 481 -7.05 -3.87 -0.13
C THR A 481 -8.11 -2.81 0.06
N ASN A 482 -7.84 -1.80 0.89
CA ASN A 482 -8.81 -0.75 1.17
C ASN A 482 -8.21 0.60 1.55
N VAL A 483 -9.04 1.63 1.42
CA VAL A 483 -8.74 2.98 1.88
C VAL A 483 -8.59 3.04 3.40
N GLY A 484 -7.67 3.89 3.87
CA GLY A 484 -7.50 4.21 5.28
C GLY A 484 -6.71 3.19 6.10
N PHE A 485 -6.26 2.08 5.51
CA PHE A 485 -5.32 1.18 6.16
C PHE A 485 -3.93 1.80 6.20
N VAL A 486 -3.59 2.41 7.34
CA VAL A 486 -2.27 3.02 7.58
C VAL A 486 -1.20 1.95 7.85
N PRO A 487 0.09 2.26 7.62
CA PRO A 487 1.19 1.36 7.95
C PRO A 487 1.15 0.91 9.41
N GLY A 488 1.42 -0.38 9.64
CA GLY A 488 1.39 -1.03 10.94
C GLY A 488 -0.01 -1.30 11.50
N TYR A 489 -1.08 -0.88 10.82
CA TYR A 489 -2.44 -1.26 11.18
C TYR A 489 -2.86 -2.52 10.41
N VAL A 490 -3.01 -3.61 11.13
CA VAL A 490 -3.45 -4.92 10.62
C VAL A 490 -4.60 -5.42 11.48
N SER A 491 -5.66 -5.92 10.85
CA SER A 491 -6.82 -6.48 11.56
C SER A 491 -6.39 -7.65 12.48
N PRO A 492 -7.03 -7.85 13.65
CA PRO A 492 -6.68 -8.92 14.58
C PRO A 492 -6.57 -10.31 13.94
N ASP A 493 -7.42 -10.62 12.96
CA ASP A 493 -7.43 -11.91 12.25
C ASP A 493 -6.16 -12.14 11.42
N TYR A 494 -5.44 -11.07 11.07
CA TYR A 494 -4.23 -11.08 10.25
C TYR A 494 -2.96 -10.76 11.07
N ASN A 495 -3.07 -10.49 12.38
CA ASN A 495 -1.95 -10.02 13.20
C ASN A 495 -1.01 -11.15 13.70
N ASN A 496 -1.31 -12.42 13.43
CA ASN A 496 -0.40 -13.51 13.79
C ASN A 496 0.78 -13.59 12.81
N MET A 497 1.88 -12.90 13.13
CA MET A 497 3.09 -12.81 12.28
C MET A 497 3.80 -14.15 11.99
N ASN A 498 3.43 -15.24 12.65
CA ASN A 498 3.94 -16.57 12.32
C ASN A 498 3.32 -17.16 11.04
N LEU A 499 2.19 -16.62 10.59
CA LEU A 499 1.50 -17.06 9.38
C LEU A 499 2.00 -16.34 8.12
N TRP A 500 2.93 -15.40 8.29
CA TRP A 500 3.39 -14.49 7.26
C TRP A 500 4.85 -14.71 6.93
N GLU A 501 5.15 -14.81 5.64
CA GLU A 501 6.49 -15.05 5.12
C GLU A 501 6.91 -13.92 4.17
N MET A 502 8.12 -13.41 4.37
CA MET A 502 8.72 -12.43 3.46
C MET A 502 8.96 -13.13 2.11
N THR A 503 8.18 -12.75 1.11
CA THR A 503 8.16 -13.39 -0.21
C THR A 503 9.16 -12.73 -1.16
N LEU A 504 9.30 -11.41 -1.07
CA LEU A 504 10.24 -10.63 -1.85
C LEU A 504 10.67 -9.39 -1.05
N THR A 505 11.91 -8.95 -1.21
CA THR A 505 12.47 -7.71 -0.63
C THR A 505 13.26 -6.95 -1.68
N SER A 506 13.39 -5.63 -1.54
CA SER A 506 14.16 -4.79 -2.47
C SER A 506 15.62 -4.61 -2.04
N LYS A 507 15.95 -4.81 -0.76
CA LYS A 507 17.30 -4.58 -0.18
C LYS A 507 17.75 -5.67 0.80
#